data_AF-A3XD19-F1
#
_entry.id   AF-A3XD19-F1
#
_cell.length_a   1.000
_cell.length_b   1.000
_cell.length_c   1.000
_cell.angle_alpha   90.00
_cell.angle_beta   90.00
_cell.angle_gamma   90.00
#
_symmetry.space_group_name_H-M   'P 1'
#
loop_
_entity.id
_entity.type
_entity.pdbx_description
1 polymer ?
#
loop_
_entity_poly.entity_id
_entity_poly.type
_entity_poly.pdbx_seq_one_letter_code
_entity_poly.pdbx_strand_id
1 'polypeptide(L)'
;MPISAEEIAAKVEATKGRKAKRRKLTSEPEGTKGKKLPSDLRKGLEAHFGSKLSKVKVHIGGNAKDLCKELRAKAFTIGNDLYLARPASAKDNNLLVHELAHVLQQGRGRMPKPRDGQALVSK
;
A
#
# COMPACT_ATOMS: atom_id res chain seq x y z
N MET A 1 10.25 -9.80 -14.43
CA MET A 1 10.35 -8.67 -15.38
C MET A 1 9.93 -7.39 -14.66
N PRO A 2 10.62 -6.26 -14.86
CA PRO A 2 10.13 -4.97 -14.38
C PRO A 2 8.79 -4.67 -15.04
N ILE A 3 7.83 -4.15 -14.28
CA ILE A 3 6.53 -3.74 -14.81
C ILE A 3 6.71 -2.37 -15.48
N SER A 4 6.15 -2.18 -16.67
CA SER A 4 6.23 -0.90 -17.39
C SER A 4 5.38 0.18 -16.70
N ALA A 5 5.74 1.46 -16.89
CA ALA A 5 4.94 2.58 -16.40
C ALA A 5 3.52 2.59 -16.99
N GLU A 6 3.34 2.14 -18.24
CA GLU A 6 2.03 1.98 -18.87
C GLU A 6 1.20 0.89 -18.18
N GLU A 7 1.81 -0.24 -17.81
CA GLU A 7 1.13 -1.31 -17.07
C GLU A 7 0.71 -0.84 -15.67
N ILE A 8 1.52 0.00 -15.01
CA ILE A 8 1.18 0.64 -13.74
C ILE A 8 -0.02 1.55 -13.95
N ALA A 9 0.02 2.43 -14.95
CA ALA A 9 -1.08 3.35 -15.25
C ALA A 9 -2.38 2.56 -15.54
N ALA A 10 -2.33 1.55 -16.40
CA ALA A 10 -3.48 0.69 -16.69
C ALA A 10 -4.04 0.01 -15.42
N LYS A 11 -3.18 -0.46 -14.51
CA LYS A 11 -3.62 -1.01 -13.22
C LYS A 11 -4.28 0.04 -12.33
N VAL A 12 -3.69 1.23 -12.27
CA VAL A 12 -4.23 2.35 -11.48
C VAL A 12 -5.62 2.73 -12.01
N GLU A 13 -5.79 2.81 -13.32
CA GLU A 13 -7.09 3.05 -13.95
C GLU A 13 -8.09 1.94 -13.59
N ALA A 14 -7.68 0.67 -13.60
CA ALA A 14 -8.52 -0.45 -13.20
C ALA A 14 -8.94 -0.44 -11.70
N THR A 15 -8.27 0.35 -10.86
CA THR A 15 -8.69 0.56 -9.46
C THR A 15 -9.73 1.65 -9.27
N LYS A 16 -9.95 2.53 -10.28
CA LYS A 16 -10.90 3.64 -10.19
C LYS A 16 -12.31 3.12 -9.87
N GLY A 17 -12.83 3.51 -8.71
CA GLY A 17 -14.16 3.14 -8.21
C GLY A 17 -14.13 2.27 -6.94
N ARG A 18 -13.05 1.53 -6.69
CA ARG A 18 -12.79 0.91 -5.39
C ARG A 18 -12.04 1.92 -4.53
N LYS A 19 -12.50 2.12 -3.28
CA LYS A 19 -11.93 3.11 -2.36
C LYS A 19 -11.31 2.40 -1.18
N ALA A 20 -10.10 2.83 -0.79
CA ALA A 20 -9.56 2.51 0.52
C ALA A 20 -10.54 3.00 1.61
N LYS A 21 -10.70 2.18 2.66
CA LYS A 21 -11.52 2.50 3.83
C LYS A 21 -10.63 2.64 5.05
N ARG A 22 -10.92 3.62 5.90
CA ARG A 22 -10.31 3.72 7.22
C ARG A 22 -10.90 2.66 8.15
N ARG A 23 -10.04 2.02 8.90
CA ARG A 23 -10.38 1.04 9.93
C ARG A 23 -9.53 1.32 11.17
N LYS A 24 -10.13 1.08 12.33
CA LYS A 24 -9.43 1.18 13.61
C LYS A 24 -8.52 -0.04 13.77
N LEU A 25 -7.29 0.19 14.20
CA LEU A 25 -6.36 -0.84 14.63
C LEU A 25 -6.61 -1.12 16.11
N THR A 26 -6.59 -2.39 16.49
CA THR A 26 -6.57 -2.84 17.89
C THR A 26 -5.20 -2.65 18.53
N SER A 27 -4.13 -2.87 17.76
CA SER A 27 -2.74 -2.74 18.19
C SER A 27 -1.85 -2.17 17.07
N GLU A 28 -0.69 -1.64 17.45
CA GLU A 28 0.29 -1.15 16.49
C GLU A 28 1.06 -2.31 15.82
N PRO A 29 1.55 -2.14 14.58
CA PRO A 29 2.38 -3.16 13.95
C PRO A 29 3.75 -3.29 14.62
N GLU A 30 4.10 -4.49 15.04
CA GLU A 30 5.33 -4.82 15.75
C GLU A 30 6.02 -6.04 15.14
N GLY A 31 7.35 -6.08 15.22
CA GLY A 31 8.16 -7.19 14.69
C GLY A 31 8.18 -7.28 13.16
N THR A 32 7.77 -6.23 12.45
CA THR A 32 7.73 -6.19 10.99
C THR A 32 9.09 -5.80 10.39
N LYS A 33 9.37 -6.30 9.18
CA LYS A 33 10.56 -5.91 8.39
C LYS A 33 10.14 -5.04 7.22
N GLY A 34 10.51 -3.76 7.27
CA GLY A 34 10.26 -2.78 6.22
C GLY A 34 11.33 -2.77 5.14
N LYS A 35 10.90 -2.78 3.86
CA LYS A 35 11.77 -2.57 2.69
C LYS A 35 11.25 -1.40 1.86
N LYS A 36 12.15 -0.69 1.17
CA LYS A 36 11.74 0.37 0.24
C LYS A 36 10.95 -0.22 -0.92
N LEU A 37 10.01 0.55 -1.45
CA LEU A 37 9.29 0.19 -2.67
C LEU A 37 10.29 -0.01 -3.82
N PRO A 38 10.12 -1.04 -4.67
CA PRO A 38 10.93 -1.22 -5.87
C PRO A 38 10.95 0.05 -6.73
N SER A 39 12.10 0.37 -7.32
CA SER A 39 12.33 1.62 -8.06
C SER A 39 11.35 1.82 -9.20
N ASP A 40 11.04 0.77 -9.95
CA ASP A 40 10.19 0.81 -11.14
C ASP A 40 8.72 1.09 -10.76
N LEU A 41 8.23 0.37 -9.75
CA LEU A 41 6.91 0.62 -9.14
C LEU A 41 6.78 2.04 -8.62
N ARG A 42 7.80 2.50 -7.88
CA ARG A 42 7.86 3.85 -7.34
C ARG A 42 7.75 4.85 -8.48
N LYS A 43 8.66 4.79 -9.47
CA LYS A 43 8.69 5.76 -10.58
C LYS A 43 7.38 5.81 -11.36
N GLY A 44 6.78 4.67 -11.68
CA GLY A 44 5.51 4.65 -12.43
C GLY A 44 4.35 5.24 -11.64
N LEU A 45 4.23 4.94 -10.35
CA LEU A 45 3.21 5.54 -9.49
C LEU A 45 3.45 7.05 -9.27
N GLU A 46 4.70 7.46 -9.07
CA GLU A 46 5.07 8.88 -8.93
C GLU A 46 4.74 9.66 -10.22
N ALA A 47 5.00 9.08 -11.40
CA ALA A 47 4.68 9.68 -12.69
C ALA A 47 3.17 9.82 -12.91
N HIS A 48 2.38 8.83 -12.51
CA HIS A 48 0.92 8.87 -12.68
C HIS A 48 0.23 9.82 -11.70
N PHE A 49 0.64 9.83 -10.43
CA PHE A 49 -0.03 10.62 -9.38
C PHE A 49 0.63 11.98 -9.09
N GLY A 50 1.84 12.24 -9.61
CA GLY A 50 2.58 13.47 -9.35
C GLY A 50 3.07 13.63 -7.90
N SER A 51 3.18 12.53 -7.15
CA SER A 51 3.58 12.53 -5.73
C SER A 51 4.87 11.78 -5.49
N LYS A 52 5.64 12.18 -4.47
CA LYS A 52 6.85 11.47 -4.04
C LYS A 52 6.51 10.29 -3.14
N LEU A 53 6.92 9.09 -3.54
CA LEU A 53 6.74 7.83 -2.83
C LEU A 53 8.06 7.31 -2.24
N SER A 54 9.11 8.14 -2.24
CA SER A 54 10.46 7.80 -1.75
C SER A 54 10.48 7.43 -0.26
N LYS A 55 9.48 7.89 0.51
CA LYS A 55 9.28 7.57 1.93
C LYS A 55 8.46 6.31 2.16
N VAL A 56 7.90 5.71 1.11
CA VAL A 56 7.03 4.53 1.24
C VAL A 56 7.86 3.29 1.53
N LYS A 57 7.46 2.57 2.58
CA LYS A 57 8.06 1.29 2.98
C LYS A 57 7.01 0.19 2.98
N VAL A 58 7.40 -0.97 2.49
CA VAL A 58 6.60 -2.20 2.49
C VAL A 58 7.09 -3.09 3.63
N HIS A 59 6.22 -3.35 4.59
CA HIS A 59 6.47 -4.12 5.81
C HIS A 59 5.84 -5.50 5.71
N ILE A 60 6.61 -6.51 6.12
CA ILE A 60 6.19 -7.91 6.19
C ILE A 60 6.63 -8.57 7.50
N GLY A 61 5.92 -9.62 7.91
CA GLY A 61 6.23 -10.37 9.14
C GLY A 61 5.62 -9.76 10.39
N GLY A 62 6.08 -10.19 11.57
CA GLY A 62 5.54 -9.72 12.84
C GLY A 62 4.04 -9.98 13.00
N ASN A 63 3.34 -9.09 13.69
CA ASN A 63 1.89 -9.12 13.86
C ASN A 63 1.08 -8.55 12.66
N ALA A 64 1.74 -8.16 11.56
CA ALA A 64 1.06 -7.59 10.40
C ALA A 64 0.03 -8.54 9.79
N LYS A 65 0.29 -9.85 9.86
CA LYS A 65 -0.64 -10.89 9.40
C LYS A 65 -1.94 -10.90 10.21
N ASP A 66 -1.83 -10.79 11.53
CA ASP A 66 -2.98 -10.81 12.43
C ASP A 66 -3.81 -9.53 12.30
N LEU A 67 -3.14 -8.37 12.21
CA LEU A 67 -3.79 -7.09 11.91
C LEU A 67 -4.53 -7.13 10.57
N CYS A 68 -3.90 -7.66 9.51
CA CYS A 68 -4.58 -7.84 8.22
C CYS A 68 -5.84 -8.72 8.33
N LYS A 69 -5.76 -9.82 9.11
CA LYS A 69 -6.88 -10.74 9.32
C LYS A 69 -8.03 -10.05 10.05
N GLU A 70 -7.73 -9.30 11.10
CA GLU A 70 -8.71 -8.53 11.87
C GLU A 70 -9.40 -7.47 11.01
N LEU A 71 -8.61 -6.74 10.22
CA LEU A 71 -9.09 -5.72 9.29
C LEU A 71 -9.82 -6.32 8.07
N ARG A 72 -9.81 -7.66 7.92
CA ARG A 72 -10.33 -8.42 6.77
C ARG A 72 -9.78 -7.91 5.44
N ALA A 73 -8.47 -7.66 5.40
CA ALA A 73 -7.74 -7.12 4.26
C ALA A 73 -6.48 -7.94 3.97
N LYS A 74 -5.98 -7.88 2.73
CA LYS A 74 -4.69 -8.51 2.36
C LYS A 74 -3.49 -7.62 2.68
N ALA A 75 -3.74 -6.31 2.74
CA ALA A 75 -2.77 -5.29 3.04
C ALA A 75 -3.47 -4.11 3.74
N PHE A 76 -2.69 -3.34 4.48
CA PHE A 76 -3.14 -2.08 5.06
C PHE A 76 -2.02 -1.04 5.05
N THR A 77 -2.38 0.23 5.10
CA THR A 77 -1.43 1.34 5.06
C THR A 77 -1.61 2.26 6.26
N ILE A 78 -0.52 2.62 6.91
CA ILE A 78 -0.48 3.62 7.98
C ILE A 78 0.49 4.71 7.54
N GLY A 79 -0.03 5.91 7.24
CA GLY A 79 0.82 7.00 6.75
C GLY A 79 1.57 6.62 5.46
N ASN A 80 2.88 6.46 5.55
CA ASN A 80 3.76 6.08 4.45
C ASN A 80 4.11 4.58 4.44
N ASP A 81 3.65 3.80 5.40
CA ASP A 81 4.04 2.42 5.60
C ASP A 81 2.92 1.47 5.17
N LEU A 82 3.21 0.60 4.19
CA LEU A 82 2.31 -0.43 3.66
C LEU A 82 2.65 -1.76 4.32
N TYR A 83 1.70 -2.41 4.96
CA TYR A 83 1.86 -3.69 5.64
C TYR A 83 1.12 -4.79 4.86
N LEU A 84 1.73 -5.95 4.72
CA LEU A 84 1.16 -7.08 3.97
C LEU A 84 0.93 -8.29 4.86
N ALA A 85 -0.18 -8.99 4.65
CA ALA A 85 -0.55 -10.18 5.40
C ALA A 85 0.43 -11.35 5.18
N ARG A 86 0.97 -11.46 3.96
CA ARG A 86 1.83 -12.58 3.55
C ARG A 86 3.14 -12.03 2.97
N PRO A 87 4.31 -12.53 3.39
CA PRO A 87 5.59 -12.13 2.81
C PRO A 87 5.68 -12.31 1.29
N ALA A 88 5.06 -13.37 0.77
CA ALA A 88 5.02 -13.65 -0.67
C ALA A 88 4.35 -12.51 -1.47
N SER A 89 3.38 -11.82 -0.87
CA SER A 89 2.70 -10.66 -1.46
C SER A 89 3.63 -9.48 -1.71
N ALA A 90 4.76 -9.37 -1.01
CA ALA A 90 5.75 -8.31 -1.27
C ALA A 90 6.48 -8.49 -2.62
N LYS A 91 6.41 -9.67 -3.22
CA LYS A 91 6.95 -9.95 -4.55
C LYS A 91 5.90 -9.77 -5.66
N ASP A 92 4.64 -9.58 -5.30
CA ASP A 92 3.55 -9.37 -6.25
C ASP A 92 3.43 -7.87 -6.56
N ASN A 93 4.12 -7.46 -7.63
CA ASN A 93 4.07 -6.08 -8.10
C ASN A 93 2.63 -5.62 -8.40
N ASN A 94 1.77 -6.50 -8.89
CA ASN A 94 0.40 -6.14 -9.24
C ASN A 94 -0.40 -5.79 -8.00
N LEU A 95 -0.24 -6.58 -6.93
CA LEU A 95 -0.86 -6.29 -5.65
C LEU A 95 -0.31 -4.97 -5.08
N LEU A 96 1.00 -4.74 -5.14
CA LEU A 96 1.58 -3.48 -4.65
C LEU A 96 1.04 -2.25 -5.38
N VAL A 97 0.94 -2.29 -6.72
CA VAL A 97 0.31 -1.20 -7.49
C VAL A 97 -1.12 -1.01 -7.04
N HIS A 98 -1.89 -2.11 -6.93
CA HIS A 98 -3.30 -2.06 -6.55
C HIS A 98 -3.50 -1.36 -5.20
N GLU A 99 -2.78 -1.79 -4.18
CA GLU A 99 -2.90 -1.25 -2.82
C GLU A 99 -2.44 0.22 -2.76
N LEU A 100 -1.32 0.56 -3.39
CA LEU A 100 -0.82 1.94 -3.38
C LEU A 100 -1.70 2.88 -4.20
N ALA A 101 -2.28 2.42 -5.32
CA ALA A 101 -3.21 3.19 -6.12
C ALA A 101 -4.44 3.59 -5.29
N HIS A 102 -5.03 2.67 -4.53
CA HIS A 102 -6.16 2.97 -3.64
C HIS A 102 -5.84 4.05 -2.61
N VAL A 103 -4.67 3.94 -1.99
CA VAL A 103 -4.22 4.90 -0.97
C VAL A 103 -4.01 6.29 -1.58
N LEU A 104 -3.36 6.36 -2.74
CA LEU A 104 -3.08 7.61 -3.42
C LEU A 104 -4.35 8.24 -3.98
N GLN A 105 -5.25 7.46 -4.59
CA GLN A 105 -6.55 7.94 -5.04
C GLN A 105 -7.37 8.53 -3.88
N GLN A 106 -7.41 7.85 -2.73
CA GLN A 106 -8.10 8.36 -1.56
C GLN A 106 -7.47 9.66 -1.02
N GLY A 107 -6.14 9.76 -1.04
CA GLY A 107 -5.40 10.95 -0.64
C GLY A 107 -5.28 12.02 -1.74
N ARG A 108 -6.07 11.93 -2.83
CA ARG A 108 -6.04 12.85 -3.98
C ARG A 108 -4.63 13.01 -4.57
N GLY A 109 -4.02 11.88 -4.85
CA GLY A 109 -2.65 11.75 -5.35
C GLY A 109 -1.59 11.75 -4.26
N ARG A 110 -1.90 11.99 -2.98
CA ARG A 110 -0.90 12.06 -1.88
C ARG A 110 -1.05 10.90 -0.90
N MET A 111 0.05 10.52 -0.25
CA MET A 111 -0.07 9.60 0.88
C MET A 111 -0.84 10.30 2.01
N PRO A 112 -1.87 9.66 2.57
CA PRO A 112 -2.65 10.21 3.66
C PRO A 112 -1.79 10.32 4.92
N LYS A 113 -2.02 11.37 5.71
CA LYS A 113 -1.33 11.52 7.00
C LYS A 113 -1.68 10.34 7.91
N PRO A 114 -0.70 9.80 8.65
CA PRO A 114 -0.98 8.81 9.68
C PRO A 114 -1.99 9.40 10.68
N ARG A 115 -2.87 8.53 11.18
CA ARG A 115 -3.84 8.85 12.21
C ARG A 115 -3.71 7.78 13.28
N ASP A 116 -3.61 8.21 14.53
CA ASP A 116 -3.46 7.30 15.67
C ASP A 116 -4.55 6.24 15.67
N GLY A 117 -4.12 4.98 15.79
CA GLY A 117 -4.98 3.81 15.81
C GLY A 117 -5.81 3.61 14.52
N GLN A 118 -5.45 4.20 13.38
CA GLN A 118 -6.18 4.00 12.13
C GLN A 118 -5.29 3.54 10.98
N ALA A 119 -5.76 2.51 10.28
CA ALA A 119 -5.18 2.02 9.04
C ALA A 119 -6.13 2.26 7.87
N LEU A 120 -5.54 2.40 6.69
CA LEU A 120 -6.25 2.33 5.43
C LEU A 120 -6.17 0.93 4.86
N VAL A 121 -7.34 0.37 4.54
CA VAL A 121 -7.43 -0.94 3.91
C VAL A 121 -8.12 -0.82 2.58
N SER A 122 -7.56 -1.50 1.60
CA SER A 122 -8.19 -1.73 0.31
C SER A 122 -8.79 -3.14 0.31
N LYS A 123 -9.92 -3.32 -0.38
CA LYS A 123 -10.67 -4.57 -0.41
C LYS A 123 -10.81 -5.08 -1.83
#